data_AF-A0A967HN00-F1
#
_entry.id   AF-A0A967HN00-F1
#
_cell.length_a   1.000
_cell.length_b   1.000
_cell.length_c   1.000
_cell.angle_alpha   90.00
_cell.angle_beta   90.00
_cell.angle_gamma   90.00
#
_symmetry.space_group_name_H-M   'P 1'
#
loop_
_entity.id
_entity.type
_entity.pdbx_description
1 polymer ?
#
loop_
_entity_poly.entity_id
_entity_poly.type
_entity_poly.pdbx_seq_one_letter_code
_entity_poly.pdbx_strand_id
1 'polypeptide(L)'
;MPFWDGGTVANTPLGSAIDAGADDIVVVLMTPWEDEGDQPRYTPAGGVRGLLATAQAAFEWALLASFQTDLKLFRRTNQVVRLTLENARLGAENTALRSQLAGQPDSAAQAGAVDLAHRDVDLPVIVSPRRPIPLMDVIRYHPDTHERLYGMGYEDARGAWARAGRRVEGGP
;
A
#
# COMPACT_ATOMS: atom_id res chain seq x y z
N MET A 1 -9.29 23.49 -23.18
CA MET A 1 -9.77 22.22 -22.61
C MET A 1 -9.39 22.22 -21.14
N PRO A 2 -10.33 22.07 -20.19
CA PRO A 2 -9.94 21.87 -18.80
C PRO A 2 -9.32 20.46 -18.68
N PHE A 3 -8.05 20.42 -18.29
CA PHE A 3 -7.39 19.18 -17.89
C PHE A 3 -7.85 18.86 -16.47
N TRP A 4 -8.51 17.72 -16.31
CA TRP A 4 -8.84 17.17 -15.00
C TRP A 4 -7.63 16.37 -14.50
N ASP A 5 -7.19 16.67 -13.28
CA ASP A 5 -6.09 15.97 -12.62
C ASP A 5 -6.46 14.50 -12.39
N GLY A 6 -5.56 13.59 -12.73
CA GLY A 6 -5.78 12.14 -12.85
C GLY A 6 -6.06 11.42 -11.52
N GLY A 7 -6.25 12.14 -10.42
CA GLY A 7 -6.59 11.60 -9.11
C GLY A 7 -8.06 11.20 -8.92
N THR A 8 -8.93 11.35 -9.93
CA THR A 8 -10.38 11.11 -9.81
C THR A 8 -10.94 9.97 -10.66
N VAL A 9 -10.13 9.34 -11.52
CA VAL A 9 -10.59 8.20 -12.35
C VAL A 9 -9.52 7.13 -12.37
N ALA A 10 -9.63 6.18 -11.44
CA ALA A 10 -8.97 4.86 -11.49
C ALA A 10 -7.47 4.86 -11.88
N ASN A 11 -6.64 5.55 -11.10
CA ASN A 11 -5.21 5.26 -11.05
C ASN A 11 -4.93 4.59 -9.72
N THR A 12 -4.79 3.28 -9.76
CA THR A 12 -4.31 2.49 -8.64
C THR A 12 -2.83 2.79 -8.46
N PRO A 13 -2.39 3.53 -7.44
CA PRO A 13 -0.98 3.92 -7.33
C PRO A 13 -0.05 2.69 -7.20
N LEU A 14 -0.58 1.56 -6.72
CA LEU A 14 0.16 0.30 -6.56
C LEU A 14 0.46 -0.38 -7.90
N GLY A 15 -0.52 -0.46 -8.80
CA GLY A 15 -0.35 -1.13 -10.10
C GLY A 15 0.75 -0.47 -10.94
N SER A 16 0.68 0.86 -11.09
CA SER A 16 1.69 1.61 -11.83
C SER A 16 3.09 1.55 -11.19
N ALA A 17 3.18 1.48 -9.86
CA ALA A 17 4.46 1.31 -9.17
C ALA A 17 5.08 -0.06 -9.46
N ILE A 18 4.27 -1.12 -9.50
CA ILE A 18 4.71 -2.48 -9.81
C ILE A 18 5.14 -2.60 -11.27
N ASP A 19 4.35 -2.05 -12.19
CA ASP A 19 4.68 -2.04 -13.62
C ASP A 19 5.98 -1.28 -13.90
N ALA A 20 6.29 -0.27 -13.09
CA ALA A 20 7.57 0.45 -13.13
C ALA A 20 8.74 -0.33 -12.51
N GLY A 21 8.49 -1.50 -11.91
CA GLY A 21 9.49 -2.36 -11.29
C GLY A 21 9.91 -1.92 -9.88
N ALA A 22 9.01 -1.29 -9.12
CA ALA A 22 9.32 -0.89 -7.75
C ALA A 22 9.47 -2.11 -6.82
N ASP A 23 10.63 -2.19 -6.15
CA ASP A 23 10.88 -3.17 -5.08
C ASP A 23 10.41 -2.66 -3.70
N ASP A 24 10.30 -1.33 -3.55
CA ASP A 24 9.89 -0.65 -2.33
C ASP A 24 8.82 0.42 -2.65
N ILE A 25 7.71 0.37 -1.94
CA ILE A 25 6.54 1.23 -2.19
C ILE A 25 6.17 1.98 -0.91
N VAL A 26 6.09 3.30 -1.02
CA VAL A 26 5.61 4.19 0.05
C VAL A 26 4.36 4.89 -0.45
N VAL A 27 3.27 4.77 0.32
CA VAL A 27 1.99 5.42 0.02
C VAL A 27 1.74 6.50 1.05
N VAL A 28 1.51 7.72 0.59
CA VAL A 28 1.17 8.86 1.44
C VAL A 28 -0.30 9.23 1.24
N LEU A 29 -1.08 9.15 2.31
CA LEU A 29 -2.48 9.50 2.34
C LEU A 29 -2.66 10.81 3.12
N MET A 30 -3.55 11.68 2.65
CA MET A 30 -3.95 12.91 3.36
C MET A 30 -5.15 12.70 4.29
N THR A 31 -5.72 11.49 4.26
CA THR A 31 -6.85 11.07 5.08
C THR A 31 -6.39 10.04 6.11
N PRO A 32 -7.01 10.01 7.29
CA PRO A 32 -6.74 8.96 8.26
C PRO A 32 -6.92 7.56 7.68
N TRP A 33 -5.99 6.69 8.03
CA TRP A 33 -5.98 5.28 7.64
C TRP A 33 -5.82 4.44 8.90
N GLU A 34 -6.82 3.62 9.20
CA GLU A 34 -6.81 2.65 10.29
C GLU A 34 -7.29 1.29 9.76
N ASP A 35 -6.64 0.21 10.22
CA ASP A 35 -6.99 -1.18 9.86
C ASP A 35 -8.33 -1.55 10.49
N GLU A 36 -9.39 -1.63 9.68
CA GLU A 36 -10.74 -2.24 9.84
C GLU A 36 -11.52 -2.13 11.19
N GLY A 37 -10.96 -1.59 12.27
CA GLY A 37 -11.53 -1.63 13.63
C GLY A 37 -11.90 -0.28 14.24
N ASP A 38 -11.44 0.83 13.68
CA ASP A 38 -11.67 2.17 14.23
C ASP A 38 -12.09 3.10 13.09
N GLN A 39 -13.41 3.28 12.95
CA GLN A 39 -13.96 4.13 11.90
C GLN A 39 -13.80 5.59 12.30
N PRO A 40 -13.26 6.46 11.42
CA PRO A 40 -13.17 7.88 11.73
C PRO A 40 -14.58 8.45 11.95
N ARG A 41 -14.82 8.92 13.18
CA ARG A 41 -16.08 9.57 13.56
C ARG A 41 -16.12 10.98 12.97
N TYR A 42 -16.51 11.10 11.71
CA TYR A 42 -16.92 12.37 11.15
C TYR A 42 -18.28 12.75 11.76
N THR A 43 -18.30 13.79 12.59
CA THR A 43 -19.55 14.33 13.14
C THR A 43 -20.21 15.20 12.06
N PRO A 44 -21.43 14.89 11.59
CA PRO A 44 -22.08 15.70 10.57
C PRO A 44 -22.49 17.06 11.16
N ALA A 45 -21.87 18.14 10.68
CA ALA A 45 -22.34 19.49 10.95
C ALA A 45 -23.51 19.83 10.02
N GLY A 46 -24.65 20.28 10.55
CA GLY A 46 -25.86 20.56 9.75
C GLY A 46 -25.73 21.75 8.78
N GLY A 47 -26.59 21.78 7.73
CA GLY A 47 -26.72 22.88 6.76
C GLY A 47 -26.13 22.60 5.37
N VAL A 48 -26.11 23.60 4.48
CA VAL A 48 -25.55 23.48 3.11
C VAL A 48 -24.04 23.21 3.12
N ARG A 49 -23.32 23.78 4.12
CA ARG A 49 -21.92 23.42 4.42
C ARG A 49 -21.80 21.95 4.89
N GLY A 50 -22.84 21.43 5.54
CA GLY A 50 -22.95 20.02 5.92
C GLY A 50 -23.04 19.10 4.71
N LEU A 51 -23.86 19.44 3.70
CA LEU A 51 -23.96 18.64 2.47
C LEU A 51 -22.63 18.54 1.72
N LEU A 52 -21.91 19.67 1.59
CA LEU A 52 -20.58 19.67 0.96
C LEU A 52 -19.56 18.87 1.79
N ALA A 53 -19.58 19.02 3.12
CA ALA A 53 -18.74 18.22 4.01
C ALA A 53 -19.07 16.72 3.93
N THR A 54 -20.34 16.35 3.81
CA THR A 54 -20.74 14.94 3.63
C THR A 54 -20.35 14.40 2.26
N ALA A 55 -20.40 15.21 1.19
CA ALA A 55 -19.95 14.80 -0.13
C ALA A 55 -18.42 14.62 -0.18
N GLN A 56 -17.68 15.52 0.47
CA GLN A 56 -16.23 15.38 0.63
C GLN A 56 -15.90 14.12 1.43
N ALA A 57 -16.57 13.89 2.57
CA ALA A 57 -16.38 12.66 3.33
C ALA A 57 -16.69 11.43 2.47
N ALA A 58 -17.83 11.38 1.78
CA ALA A 58 -18.17 10.26 0.91
C ALA A 58 -17.09 10.00 -0.17
N PHE A 59 -16.51 11.05 -0.74
CA PHE A 59 -15.40 10.94 -1.68
C PHE A 59 -14.12 10.42 -1.03
N GLU A 60 -13.73 10.94 0.15
CA GLU A 60 -12.59 10.41 0.93
C GLU A 60 -12.78 8.92 1.24
N TRP A 61 -13.98 8.51 1.63
CA TRP A 61 -14.33 7.12 1.89
C TRP A 61 -14.25 6.25 0.62
N ALA A 62 -14.76 6.75 -0.50
CA ALA A 62 -14.66 6.05 -1.78
C ALA A 62 -13.20 5.83 -2.21
N LEU A 63 -12.34 6.85 -2.05
CA LEU A 63 -10.91 6.74 -2.31
C LEU A 63 -10.23 5.73 -1.36
N LEU A 64 -10.55 5.79 -0.07
CA LEU A 64 -10.03 4.88 0.93
C LEU A 64 -10.41 3.42 0.63
N ALA A 65 -11.68 3.20 0.28
CA ALA A 65 -12.21 1.88 -0.06
C ALA A 65 -11.61 1.33 -1.37
N SER A 66 -11.38 2.20 -2.37
CA SER A 66 -10.63 1.82 -3.58
C SER A 66 -9.24 1.34 -3.19
N PHE A 67 -8.48 2.16 -2.45
CA PHE A 67 -7.12 1.81 -2.04
C PHE A 67 -7.07 0.53 -1.18
N GLN A 68 -8.04 0.31 -0.28
CA GLN A 68 -8.15 -0.94 0.47
C GLN A 68 -8.35 -2.16 -0.45
N THR A 69 -9.19 -2.03 -1.48
CA THR A 69 -9.41 -3.09 -2.46
C THR A 69 -8.12 -3.39 -3.23
N ASP A 70 -7.40 -2.35 -3.59
CA ASP A 70 -6.14 -2.45 -4.32
C ASP A 70 -5.05 -3.10 -3.48
N LEU A 71 -4.96 -2.76 -2.21
CA LEU A 71 -4.03 -3.38 -1.26
C LEU A 71 -4.37 -4.86 -1.03
N LYS A 72 -5.66 -5.21 -0.99
CA LYS A 72 -6.11 -6.61 -0.90
C LYS A 72 -5.71 -7.39 -2.15
N LEU A 73 -5.89 -6.80 -3.34
CA LEU A 73 -5.46 -7.41 -4.60
C LEU A 73 -3.93 -7.59 -4.64
N PHE A 74 -3.18 -6.56 -4.24
CA PHE A 74 -1.72 -6.61 -4.13
C PHE A 74 -1.25 -7.76 -3.23
N ARG A 75 -1.76 -7.84 -2.00
CA ARG A 75 -1.44 -8.92 -1.06
C ARG A 75 -1.72 -10.30 -1.68
N ARG A 76 -2.83 -10.43 -2.38
CA ARG A 76 -3.22 -11.67 -3.05
C ARG A 76 -2.27 -12.03 -4.19
N THR A 77 -1.88 -11.06 -5.02
CA THR A 77 -0.93 -11.26 -6.11
C THR A 77 0.43 -11.71 -5.57
N ASN A 78 0.96 -11.04 -4.54
CA ASN A 78 2.24 -11.43 -3.93
C ASN A 78 2.17 -12.81 -3.29
N GLN A 79 1.04 -13.14 -2.65
CA GLN A 79 0.82 -14.48 -2.10
C GLN A 79 0.83 -15.56 -3.20
N VAL A 80 0.20 -15.30 -4.36
CA VAL A 80 0.22 -16.23 -5.50
C VAL A 80 1.64 -16.39 -6.05
N VAL A 81 2.40 -15.31 -6.19
CA VAL A 81 3.80 -15.36 -6.62
C VAL A 81 4.62 -16.23 -5.67
N ARG A 82 4.51 -15.98 -4.37
CA ARG A 82 5.25 -16.73 -3.33
C ARG A 82 4.89 -18.21 -3.31
N LEU A 83 3.60 -18.55 -3.42
CA LEU A 83 3.14 -19.94 -3.47
C LEU A 83 3.59 -20.64 -4.76
N THR A 84 3.66 -19.95 -5.89
CA THR A 84 4.16 -20.53 -7.14
C THR A 84 5.64 -20.86 -7.03
N LEU A 85 6.45 -19.96 -6.47
CA LEU A 85 7.87 -20.20 -6.22
C LEU A 85 8.08 -21.37 -5.25
N GLU A 86 7.32 -21.42 -4.16
CA GLU A 86 7.41 -22.50 -3.17
C GLU A 86 7.00 -23.85 -3.78
N ASN A 87 5.92 -23.89 -4.56
CA ASN A 87 5.49 -25.12 -5.25
C ASN A 87 6.54 -25.60 -6.26
N ALA A 88 7.16 -24.70 -7.02
CA ALA A 88 8.21 -25.07 -7.96
C ALA A 88 9.43 -25.66 -7.24
N ARG A 89 9.81 -25.07 -6.11
CA ARG A 89 10.86 -25.58 -5.24
C ARG A 89 10.52 -26.97 -4.69
N LEU A 90 9.35 -27.14 -4.08
CA LEU A 90 8.89 -28.42 -3.54
C LEU A 90 8.77 -29.49 -4.63
N GLY A 91 8.41 -29.11 -5.85
CA GLY A 91 8.41 -29.99 -7.01
C GLY A 91 9.80 -30.50 -7.34
N ALA A 92 10.80 -29.61 -7.41
CA ALA A 92 12.19 -29.98 -7.66
C ALA A 92 12.75 -30.89 -6.55
N GLU A 93 12.46 -30.58 -5.27
CA GLU A 93 12.85 -31.41 -4.13
C GLU A 93 12.20 -32.81 -4.20
N ASN A 94 10.90 -32.89 -4.49
CA ASN A 94 10.21 -34.17 -4.67
C ASN A 94 10.80 -35.00 -5.82
N THR A 95 11.13 -34.39 -6.95
CA THR A 95 11.74 -35.09 -8.08
C THR A 95 13.13 -35.62 -7.73
N ALA A 96 13.95 -34.83 -7.04
CA ALA A 96 15.28 -35.25 -6.58
C ALA A 96 15.22 -36.40 -5.58
N LEU A 97 14.30 -36.36 -4.61
CA LEU A 97 14.10 -37.47 -3.67
C LEU A 97 13.66 -38.74 -4.39
N ARG A 98 12.78 -38.63 -5.38
CA ARG A 98 12.33 -39.77 -6.19
C ARG A 98 13.45 -40.38 -7.03
N SER A 99 14.34 -39.57 -7.62
CA SER A 99 15.49 -40.11 -8.38
C SER A 99 16.48 -40.83 -7.48
N GLN A 100 16.72 -40.32 -6.27
CA GLN A 100 17.55 -40.98 -5.26
C GLN A 100 16.97 -42.34 -4.84
N LEU A 101 15.66 -42.40 -4.57
CA LEU A 101 14.94 -43.64 -4.24
C LEU A 101 14.98 -44.65 -5.39
N ALA A 102 14.94 -44.19 -6.64
CA ALA A 102 14.97 -45.04 -7.83
C ALA A 102 16.39 -45.53 -8.21
N GLY A 103 17.43 -45.10 -7.50
CA GLY A 103 18.82 -45.51 -7.77
C GLY A 103 19.36 -45.03 -9.12
N GLN A 104 18.78 -43.98 -9.70
CA GLN A 104 19.23 -43.38 -10.96
C GLN A 104 20.18 -42.19 -10.68
N PRO A 105 21.27 -42.02 -11.46
CA PRO A 105 22.18 -40.90 -11.28
C PRO A 105 21.44 -39.58 -11.50
N ASP A 106 21.76 -38.60 -10.64
CA ASP A 106 21.14 -37.29 -10.51
C ASP A 106 20.78 -36.67 -11.87
N SER A 107 19.56 -36.91 -12.33
CA SER A 107 18.93 -36.04 -13.31
C SER A 107 18.55 -34.81 -12.52
N ALA A 108 19.51 -33.89 -12.37
CA ALA A 108 19.30 -32.59 -11.77
C ALA A 108 17.99 -32.04 -12.33
N ALA A 109 16.98 -31.97 -11.46
CA ALA A 109 15.69 -31.44 -11.83
C ALA A 109 15.96 -30.08 -12.44
N GLN A 110 15.76 -29.95 -13.75
CA GLN A 110 15.73 -28.65 -14.38
C GLN A 110 14.51 -27.97 -13.78
N ALA A 111 14.72 -27.27 -12.67
CA ALA A 111 13.82 -26.24 -12.20
C ALA A 111 13.83 -25.20 -13.32
N GLY A 112 12.98 -25.42 -14.34
CA GLY A 112 12.74 -24.43 -15.36
C GLY A 112 12.39 -23.14 -14.65
N ALA A 113 13.08 -22.06 -15.00
CA ALA A 113 12.80 -20.74 -14.43
C ALA A 113 11.29 -20.52 -14.52
N VAL A 114 10.64 -20.37 -13.37
CA VAL A 114 9.20 -20.11 -13.34
C VAL A 114 9.01 -18.74 -13.95
N ASP A 115 8.43 -18.69 -15.15
CA ASP A 115 8.10 -17.45 -15.82
C ASP A 115 6.89 -16.84 -15.11
N LEU A 116 7.18 -15.95 -14.17
CA LEU A 116 6.18 -15.25 -13.39
C LEU A 116 5.91 -13.89 -14.04
N ALA A 117 4.64 -13.61 -14.29
CA ALA A 117 4.22 -12.30 -14.76
C ALA A 117 4.54 -11.18 -13.74
N HIS A 118 4.68 -11.51 -12.45
CA HIS A 118 4.89 -10.54 -11.36
C HIS A 118 5.97 -11.05 -10.39
N ARG A 119 6.72 -10.13 -9.78
CA ARG A 119 7.70 -10.43 -8.73
C ARG A 119 7.08 -10.29 -7.35
N ASP A 120 7.68 -10.92 -6.34
CA ASP A 120 7.32 -10.67 -4.94
C ASP A 120 7.87 -9.30 -4.56
N VAL A 121 7.01 -8.44 -4.01
CA VAL A 121 7.31 -7.05 -3.62
C VAL A 121 6.97 -6.88 -2.15
N ASP A 122 7.76 -6.12 -1.40
CA ASP A 122 7.45 -5.86 0.00
C ASP A 122 6.12 -5.12 0.18
N LEU A 123 5.48 -5.32 1.34
CA LEU A 123 4.25 -4.60 1.65
C LEU A 123 4.51 -3.09 1.69
N PRO A 124 3.62 -2.27 1.12
CA PRO A 124 3.82 -0.83 1.07
C PRO A 124 3.82 -0.21 2.47
N VAL A 125 4.70 0.76 2.68
CA VAL A 125 4.69 1.60 3.89
C VAL A 125 3.62 2.67 3.71
N ILE A 126 2.58 2.63 4.54
CA ILE A 126 1.48 3.60 4.49
C ILE A 126 1.72 4.69 5.53
N VAL A 127 1.92 5.91 5.04
CA VAL A 127 1.99 7.15 5.80
C VAL A 127 0.63 7.84 5.72
N SER A 128 0.00 8.08 6.87
CA SER A 128 -1.31 8.72 6.95
C SER A 128 -1.41 9.53 8.24
N PRO A 129 -2.18 10.63 8.23
CA PRO A 129 -2.43 11.38 9.45
C PRO A 129 -3.32 10.60 10.40
N ARG A 130 -3.08 10.71 11.70
CA ARG A 130 -3.96 10.08 12.71
C ARG A 130 -5.31 10.77 12.85
N ARG A 131 -5.42 12.02 12.39
CA ARG A 131 -6.64 12.83 12.50
C ARG A 131 -6.91 13.53 11.18
N PRO A 132 -8.20 13.78 10.84
CA PRO A 132 -8.51 14.51 9.62
C PRO A 132 -7.82 15.87 9.59
N ILE A 133 -7.17 16.18 8.47
CA ILE A 133 -6.59 17.50 8.23
C ILE A 133 -7.70 18.40 7.67
N PRO A 134 -8.01 19.55 8.30
CA PRO A 134 -9.02 20.46 7.75
C PRO A 134 -8.64 20.93 6.35
N LEU A 135 -9.53 20.82 5.38
CA LEU A 135 -9.25 21.20 3.99
C LEU A 135 -8.80 22.67 3.87
N MET A 136 -9.36 23.55 4.70
CA MET A 136 -8.98 24.95 4.73
C MET A 136 -7.52 25.17 5.16
N ASP A 137 -6.99 24.31 6.02
CA ASP A 137 -5.59 24.35 6.47
C ASP A 137 -4.64 23.89 5.35
N VAL A 138 -5.10 23.03 4.44
CA VAL A 138 -4.33 22.58 3.26
C VAL A 138 -4.37 23.61 2.13
N ILE A 139 -5.54 24.16 1.81
CA ILE A 139 -5.72 25.07 0.68
C ILE A 139 -5.16 26.46 0.98
N ARG A 140 -5.30 26.95 2.21
CA ARG A 140 -4.86 28.30 2.57
C ARG A 140 -3.53 28.29 3.29
N TYR A 141 -2.51 28.82 2.62
CA TYR A 141 -1.21 29.03 3.24
C TYR A 141 -1.30 30.01 4.42
N HIS A 142 -1.08 29.48 5.62
CA HIS A 142 -0.82 30.22 6.84
C HIS A 142 0.48 29.65 7.42
N PRO A 143 1.53 30.47 7.64
CA PRO A 143 2.86 29.99 8.04
C PRO A 143 2.80 29.04 9.24
N ASP A 144 2.18 29.47 10.33
CA ASP A 144 2.07 28.70 11.57
C ASP A 144 1.31 27.37 11.39
N THR A 145 0.26 27.39 10.55
CA THR A 145 -0.52 26.19 10.23
C THR A 145 0.31 25.21 9.41
N HIS A 146 1.10 25.68 8.45
CA HIS A 146 1.90 24.82 7.59
C HIS A 146 3.10 24.23 8.31
N GLU A 147 3.77 24.98 9.20
CA GLU A 147 4.80 24.42 10.08
C GLU A 147 4.26 23.27 10.93
N ARG A 148 3.05 23.44 11.49
CA ARG A 148 2.37 22.37 12.22
C ARG A 148 2.06 21.16 11.33
N LEU A 149 1.60 21.39 10.09
CA LEU A 149 1.31 20.30 9.14
C LEU A 149 2.59 19.55 8.72
N TYR A 150 3.72 20.25 8.56
CA TYR A 150 5.01 19.61 8.30
C TYR A 150 5.47 18.76 9.47
N GLY A 151 5.36 19.28 10.69
CA GLY A 151 5.68 18.52 11.91
C GLY A 151 4.82 17.26 12.02
N MET A 152 3.51 17.39 11.79
CA MET A 152 2.57 16.26 11.76
C MET A 152 2.98 15.22 10.72
N GLY A 153 3.21 15.63 9.47
CA GLY A 153 3.60 14.71 8.39
C GLY A 153 4.94 14.00 8.68
N TYR A 154 5.89 14.69 9.30
CA TYR A 154 7.16 14.08 9.72
C TYR A 154 6.97 13.02 10.81
N GLU A 155 6.13 13.30 11.81
CA GLU A 155 5.80 12.35 12.87
C GLU A 155 5.06 11.13 12.32
N ASP A 156 4.11 11.33 11.40
CA ASP A 156 3.37 10.25 10.76
C ASP A 156 4.29 9.36 9.92
N ALA A 157 5.22 9.97 9.16
CA ALA A 157 6.22 9.25 8.39
C ALA A 157 7.16 8.44 9.28
N ARG A 158 7.69 9.04 10.36
CA ARG A 158 8.51 8.33 11.37
C ARG A 158 7.77 7.15 11.98
N GLY A 159 6.50 7.36 12.34
CA GLY A 159 5.65 6.32 12.91
C GLY A 159 5.42 5.16 11.94
N ALA A 160 5.15 5.46 10.67
CA ALA A 160 4.98 4.46 9.62
C ALA A 160 6.27 3.66 9.37
N TRP A 161 7.42 4.34 9.30
CA TRP A 161 8.73 3.70 9.14
C TRP A 161 9.05 2.73 10.28
N ALA A 162 8.79 3.15 11.52
CA ALA A 162 9.00 2.31 12.69
C ALA A 162 8.09 1.08 12.69
N ARG A 163 6.80 1.22 12.33
CA ARG A 163 5.87 0.09 12.18
C ARG A 163 6.30 -0.89 11.09
N ALA A 164 6.94 -0.39 10.03
CA ALA A 164 7.50 -1.20 8.96
C ALA A 164 8.85 -1.87 9.36
N GLY A 165 9.31 -1.71 10.60
CA GLY A 165 10.58 -2.27 11.07
C GLY A 165 11.82 -1.60 10.47
N ARG A 166 11.67 -0.43 9.85
CA ARG A 166 12.76 0.30 9.20
C ARG A 166 13.46 1.23 10.19
N ARG A 167 14.75 1.45 9.98
CA ARG A 167 15.54 2.36 10.83
C ARG A 167 15.07 3.80 10.58
N VAL A 168 14.77 4.51 11.67
CA VAL A 168 14.42 5.93 11.65
C VAL A 168 15.68 6.74 11.99
N GLU A 169 15.94 7.84 11.29
CA GLU A 169 17.04 8.74 11.65
C GLU A 169 16.86 9.25 13.10
N GLY A 170 17.94 9.15 13.90
CA GLY A 170 17.96 9.64 15.28
C GLY A 170 17.37 8.72 16.36
N GLY A 171 17.07 7.45 16.06
CA GLY A 171 16.83 6.43 17.08
C GLY A 171 18.13 5.75 17.55
N PRO A 172 18.20 5.18 18.77
CA PRO A 172 19.36 4.40 19.21
C PRO A 172 19.67 3.23 18.26
#